data_AF-A0A6A4K7Q9-F1
#
_entry.id   AF-A0A6A4K7Q9-F1
#
_cell.length_a   1.000
_cell.length_b   1.000
_cell.length_c   1.000
_cell.angle_alpha   90.00
_cell.angle_beta   90.00
_cell.angle_gamma   90.00
#
_symmetry.space_group_name_H-M   'P 1'
#
loop_
_entity.id
_entity.type
_entity.pdbx_description
1 polymer ?
#
loop_
_entity_poly.entity_id
_entity_poly.type
_entity_poly.pdbx_seq_one_letter_code
_entity_poly.pdbx_strand_id
1 'polypeptide(L)'
;MQQTTRVSSRRVLSSVATLFGNALYPCDVPRQSFTTYSPQELQKSRKHSIPGDLVTWGSLGFCRTSRFAAGFTPLQHKPLNSIINLERTKDRPVEDLIAIWDDYHLGRGHIATFMKAKLYHLLEQRAANCRYFVIPLWRGSGYTTMFAQVQMPHVLFTGLEDYKARGTQSAPYFTVSYYTEFAEKDLVLIRGDVVFTSKISDSEAQWLLETMQSFYLNDNRYKLVERFNRETRDFEFKDVLKALDMPIL
;
A
#
# COMPACT_ATOMS: atom_id res chain seq x y z
N MET A 1 -76.61 -4.54 44.65
CA MET A 1 -76.85 -3.14 44.19
C MET A 1 -75.68 -2.79 43.28
N GLN A 2 -75.78 -2.43 42.00
CA GLN A 2 -76.85 -2.05 41.09
C GLN A 2 -76.63 -2.76 39.73
N GLN A 3 -77.72 -3.08 39.05
CA GLN A 3 -77.74 -3.44 37.63
C GLN A 3 -77.56 -2.18 36.78
N THR A 4 -77.10 -2.32 35.52
CA THR A 4 -77.86 -2.05 34.28
C THR A 4 -76.90 -1.89 33.08
N THR A 5 -76.98 -2.80 32.10
CA THR A 5 -77.42 -2.59 30.67
C THR A 5 -76.35 -1.98 29.74
N ARG A 6 -76.23 -2.30 28.43
CA ARG A 6 -77.20 -2.79 27.44
C ARG A 6 -76.49 -3.22 26.13
N VAL A 7 -77.01 -4.28 25.50
CA VAL A 7 -77.32 -4.47 24.05
C VAL A 7 -76.16 -4.49 23.02
N SER A 8 -75.84 -5.63 22.39
CA SER A 8 -76.39 -6.23 21.13
C SER A 8 -76.14 -5.35 19.88
N SER A 9 -75.71 -5.80 18.69
CA SER A 9 -75.73 -7.13 18.09
C SER A 9 -74.92 -7.12 16.77
N ARG A 10 -74.36 -8.29 16.43
CA ARG A 10 -74.23 -8.86 15.06
C ARG A 10 -73.19 -8.21 14.12
N ARG A 11 -72.40 -8.96 13.32
CA ARG A 11 -72.53 -10.34 12.83
C ARG A 11 -71.27 -10.73 12.02
N VAL A 12 -71.14 -12.05 11.77
CA VAL A 12 -70.58 -12.69 10.55
C VAL A 12 -69.04 -12.78 10.53
N LEU A 13 -68.37 -13.92 10.29
CA LEU A 13 -68.73 -15.28 9.86
C LEU A 13 -67.56 -16.27 10.15
N SER A 14 -67.92 -17.54 10.39
CA SER A 14 -67.27 -18.83 10.03
C SER A 14 -65.74 -18.95 9.98
N SER A 15 -65.10 -19.80 10.79
CA SER A 15 -64.93 -21.28 10.70
C SER A 15 -63.52 -21.62 10.18
N VAL A 16 -62.64 -22.17 11.03
CA VAL A 16 -62.34 -23.60 11.28
C VAL A 16 -61.23 -24.17 10.37
N ALA A 17 -60.15 -24.56 11.06
CA ALA A 17 -59.18 -25.65 10.78
C ALA A 17 -58.18 -25.49 9.62
N THR A 18 -57.01 -26.13 9.59
CA THR A 18 -56.07 -26.74 10.56
C THR A 18 -54.89 -27.21 9.67
N LEU A 19 -53.65 -26.89 10.06
CA LEU A 19 -52.35 -27.55 9.78
C LEU A 19 -51.95 -27.93 8.33
N PHE A 20 -50.92 -27.25 7.79
CA PHE A 20 -49.51 -27.69 7.73
C PHE A 20 -48.75 -26.85 6.66
N GLY A 21 -47.59 -26.32 7.04
CA GLY A 21 -46.49 -26.02 6.10
C GLY A 21 -46.36 -24.57 5.60
N ASN A 22 -45.15 -24.03 5.82
CA ASN A 22 -44.51 -22.86 5.19
C ASN A 22 -44.87 -21.45 5.71
N ALA A 23 -43.89 -20.84 6.38
CA ALA A 23 -43.64 -19.41 6.26
C ALA A 23 -42.13 -19.20 6.06
N LEU A 24 -41.73 -19.17 4.78
CA LEU A 24 -40.54 -18.43 4.33
C LEU A 24 -40.80 -16.96 4.67
N TYR A 25 -40.09 -16.44 5.66
CA TYR A 25 -40.08 -15.00 5.93
C TYR A 25 -39.11 -14.33 4.95
N PRO A 26 -39.53 -13.26 4.25
CA PRO A 26 -38.65 -12.51 3.38
C PRO A 26 -37.67 -11.69 4.23
N CYS A 27 -36.37 -11.95 4.08
CA CYS A 27 -35.35 -11.01 4.52
C CYS A 27 -35.30 -9.86 3.51
N ASP A 28 -35.94 -8.74 3.86
CA ASP A 28 -35.75 -7.46 3.18
C ASP A 28 -34.28 -7.03 3.33
N VAL A 29 -33.53 -7.14 2.23
CA VAL A 29 -32.19 -6.58 2.07
C VAL A 29 -32.34 -5.08 1.83
N PRO A 30 -31.74 -4.20 2.65
CA PRO A 30 -31.67 -2.78 2.30
C PRO A 30 -30.78 -2.61 1.07
N ARG A 31 -31.37 -2.22 -0.05
CA ARG A 31 -30.69 -1.67 -1.23
C ARG A 31 -30.00 -0.38 -0.81
N GLN A 32 -28.72 -0.45 -0.43
CA GLN A 32 -27.89 0.74 -0.30
C GLN A 32 -27.49 1.21 -1.69
N SER A 33 -28.12 2.31 -2.08
CA SER A 33 -27.84 3.09 -3.28
C SER A 33 -26.39 3.57 -3.27
N PHE A 34 -25.64 3.23 -4.32
CA PHE A 34 -24.32 3.80 -4.55
C PHE A 34 -24.48 5.25 -5.02
N THR A 35 -24.12 6.21 -4.16
CA THR A 35 -23.91 7.59 -4.57
C THR A 35 -22.55 7.67 -5.26
N THR A 36 -22.56 7.87 -6.57
CA THR A 36 -21.37 8.17 -7.36
C THR A 36 -20.80 9.51 -6.91
N TYR A 37 -19.63 9.50 -6.27
CA TYR A 37 -18.92 10.73 -5.95
C TYR A 37 -18.41 11.39 -7.24
N SER A 38 -18.65 12.69 -7.34
CA SER A 38 -18.20 13.55 -8.44
C SER A 38 -16.67 13.54 -8.58
N PRO A 39 -16.10 13.55 -9.80
CA PRO A 39 -14.64 13.56 -10.05
C PRO A 39 -13.85 14.78 -9.51
N GLN A 40 -14.49 15.71 -8.80
CA GLN A 40 -13.87 16.97 -8.39
C GLN A 40 -13.14 16.92 -7.04
N GLU A 41 -13.40 15.92 -6.18
CA GLU A 41 -12.72 15.83 -4.87
C GLU A 41 -11.37 15.10 -4.90
N LEU A 42 -11.13 14.25 -5.91
CA LEU A 42 -9.84 13.55 -6.09
C LEU A 42 -8.70 14.50 -6.53
N GLN A 43 -9.04 15.70 -7.00
CA GLN A 43 -8.05 16.70 -7.44
C GLN A 43 -7.39 17.47 -6.29
N LYS A 44 -7.99 17.51 -5.09
CA LYS A 44 -7.41 18.24 -3.95
C LYS A 44 -6.20 17.55 -3.31
N SER A 45 -6.08 16.23 -3.45
CA SER A 45 -4.94 15.47 -2.92
C SER A 45 -3.73 15.42 -3.87
N ARG A 46 -3.89 15.85 -5.13
CA ARG A 46 -2.86 15.74 -6.18
C ARG A 46 -1.80 16.86 -6.16
N LYS A 47 -1.78 17.71 -5.13
CA LYS A 47 -0.91 18.91 -5.07
C LYS A 47 0.54 18.66 -4.63
N HIS A 48 0.90 17.43 -4.24
CA HIS A 48 2.27 17.09 -3.83
C HIS A 48 2.88 16.02 -4.74
N SER A 49 2.79 16.21 -6.05
CA SER A 49 3.63 15.46 -7.00
C SER A 49 5.05 16.00 -6.90
N ILE A 50 5.99 15.14 -6.52
CA ILE A 50 7.42 15.45 -6.41
C ILE A 50 7.93 16.04 -7.75
N PRO A 51 8.46 17.27 -7.81
CA PRO A 51 9.09 17.79 -9.01
C PRO A 51 10.47 17.15 -9.18
N GLY A 52 10.68 16.46 -10.30
CA GLY A 52 11.96 15.88 -10.69
C GLY A 52 11.82 15.08 -11.98
N ASP A 53 12.56 15.45 -13.02
CA ASP A 53 12.62 14.70 -14.28
C ASP A 53 13.10 13.25 -14.04
N LEU A 54 12.48 12.32 -14.77
CA LEU A 54 12.73 10.87 -14.89
C LEU A 54 12.21 9.95 -13.76
N VAL A 55 11.02 9.36 -13.98
CA VAL A 55 10.81 7.91 -14.28
C VAL A 55 9.49 7.81 -15.06
N THR A 56 9.47 7.15 -16.22
CA THR A 56 8.21 6.81 -16.91
C THR A 56 7.51 5.70 -16.14
N TRP A 57 6.51 6.05 -15.34
CA TRP A 57 5.66 5.09 -14.61
C TRP A 57 4.42 4.76 -15.43
N GLY A 58 4.20 3.48 -15.72
CA GLY A 58 2.89 2.97 -16.11
C GLY A 58 2.05 2.80 -14.85
N SER A 59 0.91 3.49 -14.75
CA SER A 59 -0.01 3.36 -13.61
C SER A 59 -1.27 2.64 -14.09
N LEU A 60 -1.43 1.38 -13.71
CA LEU A 60 -2.68 0.62 -13.85
C LEU A 60 -3.39 0.63 -12.50
N GLY A 61 -4.67 1.01 -12.47
CA GLY A 61 -5.45 1.15 -11.25
C GLY A 61 -5.58 -0.14 -10.44
N PHE A 62 -5.63 -0.01 -9.11
CA PHE A 62 -5.69 -1.13 -8.17
C PHE A 62 -7.13 -1.38 -7.67
N CYS A 63 -7.64 -2.60 -7.84
CA CYS A 63 -8.83 -3.10 -7.14
C CYS A 63 -8.44 -4.33 -6.30
N ARG A 64 -8.56 -4.22 -4.97
CA ARG A 64 -8.25 -5.33 -4.04
C ARG A 64 -9.38 -6.34 -4.02
N THR A 65 -9.10 -7.60 -4.33
CA THR A 65 -9.97 -8.72 -3.94
C THR A 65 -9.33 -9.41 -2.73
N SER A 66 -9.95 -9.22 -1.56
CA SER A 66 -9.40 -9.63 -0.27
C SER A 66 -9.52 -11.14 -0.04
N ARG A 67 -8.39 -11.85 0.03
CA ARG A 67 -8.19 -12.99 0.93
C ARG A 67 -6.81 -12.87 1.57
N PHE A 68 -6.78 -12.55 2.87
CA PHE A 68 -5.55 -12.49 3.64
C PHE A 68 -5.03 -13.89 3.92
N ALA A 69 -3.73 -14.13 3.67
CA ALA A 69 -3.02 -15.24 4.28
C ALA A 69 -2.70 -14.85 5.73
N ALA A 70 -3.41 -15.44 6.70
CA ALA A 70 -2.98 -15.43 8.08
C ALA A 70 -1.70 -16.27 8.19
N GLY A 71 -0.57 -15.66 8.57
CA GLY A 71 0.71 -16.36 8.69
C GLY A 71 1.92 -15.54 8.25
N PHE A 72 1.95 -14.24 8.54
CA PHE A 72 3.07 -13.39 8.19
C PHE A 72 4.32 -13.79 8.98
N THR A 73 5.29 -14.39 8.29
CA THR A 73 6.68 -14.44 8.73
C THR A 73 7.38 -13.28 8.03
N PRO A 74 7.75 -12.20 8.76
CA PRO A 74 8.45 -11.09 8.14
C PRO A 74 9.70 -11.63 7.45
N LEU A 75 9.93 -11.24 6.20
CA LEU A 75 11.16 -11.47 5.42
C LEU A 75 11.30 -12.81 4.68
N GLN A 76 10.27 -13.65 4.54
CA GLN A 76 10.44 -14.81 3.65
C GLN A 76 10.46 -14.33 2.18
N HIS A 77 11.67 -14.05 1.68
CA HIS A 77 11.90 -13.66 0.30
C HIS A 77 11.33 -14.73 -0.63
N LYS A 78 10.34 -14.33 -1.43
CA LYS A 78 9.76 -15.21 -2.43
C LYS A 78 10.64 -15.16 -3.68
N PRO A 79 11.39 -16.21 -4.02
CA PRO A 79 12.31 -16.15 -5.15
C PRO A 79 11.54 -15.91 -6.47
N LEU A 80 12.14 -15.20 -7.42
CA LEU A 80 11.46 -14.80 -8.66
C LEU A 80 10.94 -16.00 -9.44
N ASN A 81 11.67 -17.13 -9.44
CA ASN A 81 11.28 -18.36 -10.11
C ASN A 81 9.95 -18.97 -9.61
N SER A 82 9.48 -18.56 -8.42
CA SER A 82 8.17 -18.95 -7.86
C SER A 82 7.03 -17.97 -8.23
N ILE A 83 7.36 -16.90 -8.95
CA ILE A 83 6.46 -15.86 -9.44
C ILE A 83 6.38 -15.92 -10.97
N ILE A 84 7.55 -15.91 -11.62
CA ILE A 84 7.73 -15.99 -13.08
C ILE A 84 8.57 -17.22 -13.42
N ASN A 85 8.19 -17.94 -14.46
CA ASN A 85 8.99 -19.05 -14.98
C ASN A 85 10.18 -18.51 -15.79
N LEU A 86 11.37 -18.47 -15.18
CA LEU A 86 12.58 -17.88 -15.76
C LEU A 86 13.00 -18.54 -17.09
N GLU A 87 12.86 -19.86 -17.22
CA GLU A 87 13.21 -20.59 -18.45
C GLU A 87 12.33 -20.15 -19.63
N ARG A 88 11.04 -19.88 -19.37
CA ARG A 88 10.09 -19.45 -20.42
C ARG A 88 10.16 -17.96 -20.75
N THR A 89 10.86 -17.18 -19.94
CA THR A 89 10.92 -15.72 -20.06
C THR A 89 12.30 -15.18 -20.41
N LYS A 90 13.35 -16.01 -20.35
CA LYS A 90 14.74 -15.62 -20.66
C LYS A 90 14.88 -14.91 -22.01
N ASP A 91 14.22 -15.40 -23.05
CA ASP A 91 14.35 -14.84 -24.41
C ASP A 91 13.26 -13.81 -24.76
N ARG A 92 12.36 -13.49 -23.82
CA ARG A 92 11.30 -12.51 -24.06
C ARG A 92 11.84 -11.07 -24.08
N PRO A 93 11.20 -10.16 -24.83
CA PRO A 93 11.49 -8.74 -24.77
C PRO A 93 11.11 -8.17 -23.39
N VAL A 94 11.70 -7.02 -23.02
CA VAL A 94 11.53 -6.40 -21.70
C VAL A 94 10.07 -6.02 -21.44
N GLU A 95 9.36 -5.59 -22.47
CA GLU A 95 7.95 -5.19 -22.42
C GLU A 95 7.05 -6.37 -22.01
N ASP A 96 7.32 -7.56 -22.55
CA ASP A 96 6.61 -8.79 -22.18
C ASP A 96 6.88 -9.18 -20.73
N LEU A 97 8.12 -9.02 -20.25
CA LEU A 97 8.49 -9.32 -18.87
C LEU A 97 7.73 -8.43 -17.89
N ILE A 98 7.64 -7.13 -18.19
CA ILE A 98 6.87 -6.16 -17.41
C ILE A 98 5.39 -6.53 -17.44
N ALA A 99 4.82 -6.84 -18.61
CA ALA A 99 3.42 -7.24 -18.72
C ALA A 99 3.10 -8.50 -17.89
N ILE A 100 3.97 -9.52 -17.93
CA ILE A 100 3.83 -10.74 -17.12
C ILE A 100 3.91 -10.40 -15.61
N TRP A 101 4.82 -9.51 -15.24
CA TRP A 101 4.98 -9.06 -13.85
C TRP A 101 3.76 -8.32 -13.33
N ASP A 102 3.21 -7.42 -14.14
CA ASP A 102 2.02 -6.63 -13.82
C ASP A 102 0.77 -7.52 -13.74
N ASP A 103 0.56 -8.41 -14.72
CA ASP A 103 -0.56 -9.36 -14.75
C ASP A 103 -0.54 -10.28 -13.52
N TYR A 104 0.65 -10.74 -13.10
CA TYR A 104 0.79 -11.51 -11.88
C TYR A 104 0.31 -10.71 -10.66
N HIS A 105 0.64 -9.44 -10.51
CA HIS A 105 0.31 -8.70 -9.29
C HIS A 105 -1.06 -8.03 -9.33
N LEU A 106 -1.69 -7.97 -10.50
CA LEU A 106 -2.99 -7.37 -10.71
C LEU A 106 -4.04 -7.97 -9.76
N GLY A 107 -4.66 -7.10 -8.96
CA GLY A 107 -5.73 -7.46 -8.01
C GLY A 107 -5.28 -8.20 -6.75
N ARG A 108 -3.97 -8.46 -6.57
CA ARG A 108 -3.41 -9.20 -5.42
C ARG A 108 -2.99 -8.33 -4.24
N GLY A 109 -3.12 -7.00 -4.36
CA GLY A 109 -2.80 -6.06 -3.29
C GLY A 109 -1.30 -5.90 -3.02
N HIS A 110 -0.48 -6.09 -4.06
CA HIS A 110 0.96 -5.83 -4.05
C HIS A 110 1.26 -4.62 -4.93
N ILE A 111 2.33 -3.89 -4.60
CA ILE A 111 2.92 -2.90 -5.50
C ILE A 111 3.85 -3.64 -6.44
N ALA A 112 3.54 -3.61 -7.74
CA ALA A 112 4.41 -4.11 -8.79
C ALA A 112 4.95 -2.92 -9.58
N THR A 113 6.27 -2.85 -9.68
CA THR A 113 6.95 -1.85 -10.51
C THR A 113 8.29 -2.40 -10.96
N PHE A 114 9.07 -1.61 -11.69
CA PHE A 114 10.38 -1.97 -12.19
C PHE A 114 11.28 -0.75 -12.23
N MET A 115 12.59 -0.99 -12.35
CA MET A 115 13.56 0.05 -12.62
C MET A 115 14.68 -0.46 -13.51
N LYS A 116 15.45 0.47 -14.08
CA LYS A 116 16.65 0.13 -14.83
C LYS A 116 17.73 -0.44 -13.93
N ALA A 117 18.49 -1.43 -14.42
CA ALA A 117 19.57 -2.06 -13.67
C ALA A 117 20.63 -1.04 -13.25
N LYS A 118 20.94 -0.07 -14.13
CA LYS A 118 21.87 1.02 -13.78
C LYS A 118 21.43 1.82 -12.55
N LEU A 119 20.13 2.11 -12.42
CA LEU A 119 19.60 2.84 -11.27
C LEU A 119 19.60 1.96 -10.01
N TYR A 120 19.32 0.66 -10.15
CA TYR A 120 19.41 -0.28 -9.04
C TYR A 120 20.83 -0.33 -8.46
N HIS A 121 21.85 -0.44 -9.31
CA HIS A 121 23.24 -0.46 -8.84
C HIS A 121 23.67 0.84 -8.16
N LEU A 122 23.16 1.99 -8.62
CA LEU A 122 23.39 3.27 -7.92
C LEU A 122 22.74 3.27 -6.53
N LEU A 123 21.49 2.81 -6.43
CA LEU A 123 20.79 2.65 -5.16
C LEU A 123 21.56 1.72 -4.22
N GLU A 124 22.00 0.57 -4.72
CA GLU A 124 22.76 -0.43 -3.98
C GLU A 124 24.10 0.09 -3.46
N GLN A 125 24.88 0.75 -4.32
CA GLN A 125 26.14 1.39 -3.94
C GLN A 125 25.93 2.42 -2.83
N ARG A 126 24.89 3.26 -2.96
CA ARG A 126 24.58 4.31 -1.99
C ARG A 126 24.05 3.75 -0.67
N ALA A 127 23.23 2.71 -0.72
CA ALA A 127 22.71 2.01 0.44
C ALA A 127 23.80 1.25 1.21
N ALA A 128 24.86 0.78 0.54
CA ALA A 128 25.93 0.02 1.19
C ALA A 128 26.53 0.74 2.41
N ASN A 129 26.68 2.07 2.33
CA ASN A 129 27.23 2.90 3.40
C ASN A 129 26.21 3.79 4.12
N CYS A 130 25.01 3.94 3.55
CA CYS A 130 23.97 4.79 4.10
C CYS A 130 22.66 4.00 4.08
N ARG A 131 22.46 3.14 5.09
CA ARG A 131 21.34 2.17 5.11
C ARG A 131 20.05 2.72 5.68
N TYR A 132 20.11 3.87 6.35
CA TYR A 132 18.99 4.36 7.15
C TYR A 132 18.52 5.70 6.64
N PHE A 133 17.21 5.93 6.68
CA PHE A 133 16.66 7.26 6.44
C PHE A 133 15.32 7.44 7.13
N VAL A 134 14.88 8.68 7.24
CA VAL A 134 13.55 9.02 7.77
C VAL A 134 12.76 9.78 6.73
N ILE A 135 11.50 9.39 6.53
CA ILE A 135 10.62 9.96 5.52
C ILE A 135 9.33 10.41 6.20
N PRO A 136 8.93 11.69 6.11
CA PRO A 136 7.63 12.15 6.57
C PRO A 136 6.54 11.61 5.66
N LEU A 137 5.54 10.92 6.21
CA LEU A 137 4.33 10.48 5.53
C LEU A 137 3.17 11.37 5.95
N TRP A 138 2.62 12.15 5.01
CA TRP A 138 1.56 13.11 5.29
C TRP A 138 0.25 12.44 5.75
N ARG A 139 -0.41 13.01 6.77
CA ARG A 139 -1.65 12.52 7.40
C ARG A 139 -2.74 13.59 7.49
N GLY A 140 -2.78 14.52 6.54
CA GLY A 140 -3.81 15.55 6.46
C GLY A 140 -3.47 16.81 7.26
N SER A 141 -3.35 16.71 8.59
CA SER A 141 -3.02 17.84 9.48
C SER A 141 -1.57 17.82 9.99
N GLY A 142 -0.79 16.83 9.60
CA GLY A 142 0.60 16.64 10.01
C GLY A 142 1.24 15.47 9.27
N TYR A 143 2.30 14.92 9.84
CA TYR A 143 2.98 13.76 9.27
C TYR A 143 3.31 12.73 10.34
N THR A 144 3.29 11.46 9.95
CA THR A 144 3.94 10.39 10.70
C THR A 144 5.33 10.17 10.10
N THR A 145 6.36 10.01 10.94
CA THR A 145 7.70 9.73 10.42
C THR A 145 7.87 8.23 10.21
N MET A 146 8.27 7.84 8.99
CA MET A 146 8.62 6.47 8.63
C MET A 146 10.13 6.31 8.69
N PHE A 147 10.60 5.22 9.30
CA PHE A 147 11.98 4.79 9.30
C PHE A 147 12.20 3.80 8.17
N ALA A 148 13.09 4.13 7.24
CA ALA A 148 13.48 3.29 6.12
C ALA A 148 14.82 2.60 6.42
N GLN A 149 14.85 1.28 6.31
CA GLN A 149 16.05 0.47 6.35
C GLN A 149 16.31 -0.11 4.95
N VAL A 150 17.23 0.48 4.22
CA VAL A 150 17.60 0.11 2.85
C VAL A 150 18.75 -0.91 2.91
N GLN A 151 18.38 -2.19 2.94
CA GLN A 151 19.29 -3.33 3.10
C GLN A 151 19.18 -4.24 1.88
N MET A 152 19.83 -3.86 0.79
CA MET A 152 19.67 -4.54 -0.50
C MET A 152 19.85 -6.07 -0.41
N PRO A 153 19.01 -6.86 -1.09
CA PRO A 153 17.98 -6.45 -2.05
C PRO A 153 16.61 -6.14 -1.41
N HIS A 154 16.56 -5.82 -0.11
CA HIS A 154 15.32 -5.56 0.62
C HIS A 154 15.26 -4.16 1.24
N VAL A 155 14.06 -3.62 1.38
CA VAL A 155 13.83 -2.37 2.12
C VAL A 155 12.68 -2.56 3.09
N LEU A 156 12.85 -2.07 4.31
CA LEU A 156 11.83 -2.12 5.36
C LEU A 156 11.40 -0.71 5.71
N PHE A 157 10.10 -0.48 5.76
CA PHE A 157 9.51 0.76 6.24
C PHE A 157 8.70 0.49 7.51
N THR A 158 9.11 1.11 8.60
CA THR A 158 8.47 0.97 9.91
C THR A 158 8.12 2.35 10.45
N GLY A 159 6.99 2.49 11.16
CA GLY A 159 6.72 3.74 11.87
C GLY A 159 7.85 4.04 12.86
N LEU A 160 8.40 5.25 12.84
CA LEU A 160 9.57 5.61 13.67
C LEU A 160 9.27 5.45 15.16
N GLU A 161 8.06 5.80 15.60
CA GLU A 161 7.62 5.63 16.99
C GLU A 161 7.60 4.16 17.41
N ASP A 162 7.05 3.29 16.56
CA ASP A 162 7.01 1.86 16.80
C ASP A 162 8.42 1.24 16.83
N TYR A 163 9.30 1.70 15.95
CA TYR A 163 10.70 1.28 15.94
C TYR A 163 11.44 1.76 17.19
N LYS A 164 11.21 2.99 17.65
CA LYS A 164 11.79 3.47 18.93
C LYS A 164 11.30 2.66 20.12
N ALA A 165 10.03 2.25 20.12
CA ALA A 165 9.44 1.48 21.22
C ALA A 165 9.89 0.01 21.26
N ARG A 166 10.13 -0.61 20.10
CA ARG A 166 10.37 -2.07 20.00
C ARG A 166 11.66 -2.48 19.29
N GLY A 167 12.42 -1.54 18.76
CA GLY A 167 13.64 -1.79 17.98
C GLY A 167 13.37 -2.74 16.82
N THR A 168 14.27 -3.70 16.63
CA THR A 168 14.18 -4.73 15.57
C THR A 168 13.02 -5.71 15.73
N GLN A 169 12.33 -5.70 16.88
CA GLN A 169 11.10 -6.49 17.09
C GLN A 169 9.85 -5.78 16.57
N SER A 170 9.96 -4.51 16.15
CA SER A 170 8.87 -3.84 15.44
C SER A 170 8.68 -4.48 14.07
N ALA A 171 7.45 -4.86 13.76
CA ALA A 171 7.11 -5.36 12.44
C ALA A 171 7.02 -4.19 11.44
N PRO A 172 7.61 -4.33 10.24
CA PRO A 172 7.53 -3.31 9.21
C PRO A 172 6.08 -3.16 8.72
N TYR A 173 5.71 -1.95 8.32
CA TYR A 173 4.40 -1.65 7.75
C TYR A 173 4.36 -2.00 6.27
N PHE A 174 5.50 -1.84 5.60
CA PHE A 174 5.69 -2.04 4.19
C PHE A 174 7.11 -2.57 3.94
N THR A 175 7.23 -3.56 3.06
CA THR A 175 8.51 -4.15 2.68
C THR A 175 8.66 -4.18 1.17
N VAL A 176 9.89 -3.98 0.68
CA VAL A 176 10.20 -3.99 -0.76
C VAL A 176 11.27 -5.03 -1.03
N SER A 177 11.15 -5.75 -2.14
CA SER A 177 12.16 -6.67 -2.65
C SER A 177 12.49 -6.35 -4.11
N TYR A 178 13.78 -6.40 -4.43
CA TYR A 178 14.31 -6.18 -5.78
C TYR A 178 14.76 -7.52 -6.37
N TYR A 179 14.42 -7.76 -7.63
CA TYR A 179 14.74 -8.98 -8.38
C TYR A 179 15.63 -8.62 -9.57
N THR A 180 16.88 -9.08 -9.53
CA THR A 180 17.95 -8.69 -10.47
C THR A 180 18.21 -9.72 -11.56
N GLU A 181 17.40 -10.78 -11.65
CA GLU A 181 17.59 -11.89 -12.60
C GLU A 181 17.54 -11.43 -14.07
N PHE A 182 16.91 -10.27 -14.35
CA PHE A 182 16.86 -9.66 -15.68
C PHE A 182 17.78 -8.44 -15.84
N ALA A 183 18.76 -8.25 -14.94
CA ALA A 183 19.64 -7.09 -14.96
C ALA A 183 20.48 -6.97 -16.26
N GLU A 184 20.81 -8.09 -16.90
CA GLU A 184 21.48 -8.11 -18.22
C GLU A 184 20.64 -7.45 -19.32
N LYS A 185 19.31 -7.38 -19.15
CA LYS A 185 18.37 -6.68 -20.03
C LYS A 185 18.04 -5.25 -19.55
N ASP A 186 18.87 -4.68 -18.66
CA ASP A 186 18.64 -3.40 -17.97
C ASP A 186 17.29 -3.36 -17.22
N LEU A 187 16.83 -4.49 -16.68
CA LEU A 187 15.55 -4.62 -15.98
C LEU A 187 15.75 -5.21 -14.57
N VAL A 188 15.25 -4.50 -13.56
CA VAL A 188 15.10 -5.00 -12.19
C VAL A 188 13.63 -4.89 -11.81
N LEU A 189 13.01 -6.01 -11.45
CA LEU A 189 11.62 -6.04 -11.01
C LEU A 189 11.55 -5.71 -9.52
N ILE A 190 10.50 -5.01 -9.12
CA ILE A 190 10.32 -4.51 -7.77
C ILE A 190 8.95 -4.94 -7.27
N ARG A 191 8.94 -5.59 -6.11
CA ARG A 191 7.73 -5.97 -5.39
C ARG A 191 7.66 -5.23 -4.07
N GLY A 192 6.55 -4.55 -3.83
CA GLY A 192 6.19 -4.01 -2.53
C GLY A 192 5.05 -4.82 -1.89
N ASP A 193 5.23 -5.19 -0.63
CA ASP A 193 4.26 -5.92 0.19
C ASP A 193 3.82 -5.04 1.36
N VAL A 194 2.54 -4.65 1.37
CA VAL A 194 1.91 -3.94 2.49
C VAL A 194 1.56 -4.95 3.57
N VAL A 195 2.31 -4.90 4.68
CA VAL A 195 2.20 -5.83 5.81
C VAL A 195 1.06 -5.44 6.74
N PHE A 196 0.93 -4.14 7.05
CA PHE A 196 -0.09 -3.62 7.94
C PHE A 196 -1.01 -2.64 7.23
N THR A 197 -2.06 -3.19 6.61
CA THR A 197 -3.06 -2.44 5.86
C THR A 197 -3.89 -1.48 6.71
N SER A 198 -3.87 -1.64 8.04
CA SER A 198 -4.47 -0.71 8.99
C SER A 198 -3.60 0.50 9.29
N LYS A 199 -2.30 0.46 8.94
CA LYS A 199 -1.32 1.51 9.22
C LYS A 199 -0.89 2.26 7.97
N ILE A 200 -0.89 1.60 6.81
CA ILE A 200 -0.49 2.21 5.55
C ILE A 200 -1.37 1.72 4.41
N SER A 201 -1.79 2.64 3.54
CA SER A 201 -2.52 2.32 2.31
C SER A 201 -1.56 1.93 1.17
N ASP A 202 -2.10 1.33 0.11
CA ASP A 202 -1.31 0.98 -1.08
C ASP A 202 -0.70 2.23 -1.75
N SER A 203 -1.44 3.36 -1.80
CA SER A 203 -0.94 4.62 -2.35
C SER A 203 0.14 5.26 -1.50
N GLU A 204 0.03 5.19 -0.17
CA GLU A 204 1.05 5.67 0.76
C GLU A 204 2.32 4.83 0.67
N ALA A 205 2.18 3.51 0.55
CA ALA A 205 3.31 2.60 0.38
C ALA A 205 4.04 2.84 -0.95
N GLN A 206 3.29 3.04 -2.04
CA GLN A 206 3.87 3.40 -3.34
C GLN A 206 4.63 4.73 -3.23
N TRP A 207 4.00 5.74 -2.63
CA TRP A 207 4.64 7.04 -2.42
C TRP A 207 5.91 6.95 -1.57
N LEU A 208 5.95 6.10 -0.54
CA LEU A 208 7.16 5.86 0.25
C LEU A 208 8.30 5.24 -0.56
N LEU A 209 7.98 4.25 -1.41
CA LEU A 209 8.96 3.64 -2.31
C LEU A 209 9.55 4.68 -3.26
N GLU A 210 8.69 5.43 -3.95
CA GLU A 210 9.10 6.48 -4.89
C GLU A 210 9.92 7.58 -4.18
N THR A 211 9.50 7.98 -2.98
CA THR A 211 10.19 8.99 -2.19
C THR A 211 11.58 8.50 -1.78
N MET A 212 11.70 7.29 -1.24
CA MET A 212 12.98 6.68 -0.89
C MET A 212 13.90 6.61 -2.11
N GLN A 213 13.41 6.10 -3.23
CA GLN A 213 14.18 6.05 -4.47
C GLN A 213 14.63 7.45 -4.91
N SER A 214 13.77 8.47 -4.81
CA SER A 214 14.15 9.84 -5.17
C SER A 214 15.31 10.37 -4.31
N PHE A 215 15.32 10.05 -3.01
CA PHE A 215 16.39 10.47 -2.10
C PHE A 215 17.71 9.76 -2.39
N TYR A 216 17.64 8.46 -2.70
CA TYR A 216 18.84 7.68 -2.97
C TYR A 216 19.36 7.85 -4.40
N LEU A 217 18.51 8.15 -5.39
CA LEU A 217 18.93 8.23 -6.79
C LEU A 217 19.27 9.64 -7.26
N ASN A 218 18.73 10.68 -6.61
CA ASN A 218 19.06 12.07 -6.92
C ASN A 218 20.26 12.57 -6.11
N ASP A 219 21.30 13.07 -6.79
CA ASP A 219 22.55 13.52 -6.16
C ASP A 219 22.35 14.61 -5.09
N ASN A 220 21.43 15.55 -5.32
CA ASN A 220 21.19 16.63 -4.37
C ASN A 220 20.43 16.13 -3.13
N ARG A 221 19.44 15.25 -3.32
CA ARG A 221 18.68 14.67 -2.21
C ARG A 221 19.51 13.66 -1.42
N TYR A 222 20.42 12.94 -2.08
CA TYR A 222 21.26 11.94 -1.43
C TYR A 222 22.16 12.54 -0.35
N LYS A 223 22.55 13.82 -0.47
CA LYS A 223 23.29 14.53 0.58
C LYS A 223 22.57 14.52 1.93
N LEU A 224 21.24 14.56 1.96
CA LEU A 224 20.46 14.44 3.19
C LEU A 224 20.53 13.03 3.78
N VAL A 225 20.54 12.01 2.92
CA VAL A 225 20.72 10.61 3.33
C VAL A 225 22.13 10.38 3.89
N GLU A 226 23.16 10.89 3.21
CA GLU A 226 24.55 10.82 3.70
C GLU A 226 24.69 11.50 5.06
N ARG A 227 24.17 12.73 5.19
CA ARG A 227 24.22 13.47 6.45
C ARG A 227 23.52 12.71 7.58
N PHE A 228 22.35 12.13 7.31
CA PHE A 228 21.65 11.30 8.30
C PHE A 228 22.50 10.14 8.82
N ASN A 229 23.22 9.43 7.93
CA ASN A 229 23.98 8.23 8.27
C ASN A 229 25.40 8.51 8.81
N ARG A 230 26.05 9.59 8.36
CA ARG A 230 27.48 9.85 8.62
C ARG A 230 27.74 11.07 9.49
N GLU A 231 26.86 12.06 9.42
CA GLU A 231 27.02 13.39 10.03
C GLU A 231 25.76 13.72 10.85
N THR A 232 25.29 12.77 11.67
CA THR A 232 23.97 12.83 12.31
C THR A 232 23.74 14.09 13.15
N ARG A 233 24.82 14.72 13.66
CA ARG A 233 24.75 15.98 14.43
C ARG A 233 24.30 17.17 13.58
N ASP A 234 24.61 17.17 12.28
CA ASP A 234 24.29 18.25 11.36
C ASP A 234 22.99 17.97 10.58
N PHE A 235 22.37 16.82 10.80
CA PHE A 235 21.11 16.45 10.17
C PHE A 235 19.94 17.19 10.82
N GLU A 236 19.21 17.94 10.00
CA GLU A 236 17.97 18.61 10.41
C GLU A 236 16.78 18.06 9.63
N PHE A 237 15.79 17.49 10.35
CA PHE A 237 14.61 16.90 9.72
C PHE A 237 13.79 17.89 8.89
N LYS A 238 13.83 19.18 9.24
CA LYS A 238 13.17 20.26 8.48
C LYS A 238 13.68 20.35 7.03
N ASP A 239 14.92 19.94 6.75
CA ASP A 239 15.45 19.96 5.40
C ASP A 239 14.89 18.81 4.54
N VAL A 240 14.49 17.69 5.17
CA VAL A 240 13.72 16.63 4.50
C VAL A 240 12.33 17.14 4.14
N LEU A 241 11.66 17.87 5.05
CA LEU A 241 10.35 18.47 4.78
C LEU A 241 10.42 19.46 3.60
N LYS A 242 11.43 20.34 3.60
CA LYS A 242 11.67 21.27 2.48
C LYS A 242 11.92 20.55 1.16
N ALA A 243 12.74 19.49 1.17
CA ALA A 243 13.05 18.72 -0.04
C ALA A 243 11.82 18.00 -0.65
N LEU A 244 10.76 17.86 0.14
CA LEU A 244 9.47 17.27 -0.24
C LEU A 244 8.35 18.31 -0.37
N ASP A 245 8.67 19.60 -0.31
CA ASP A 245 7.69 20.70 -0.34
C ASP A 245 6.56 20.53 0.69
N MET A 246 6.90 20.01 1.87
CA MET A 246 5.97 19.81 2.97
C MET A 246 5.95 21.01 3.93
N PRO A 247 4.78 21.34 4.51
CA PRO A 247 4.68 22.36 5.56
C PRO A 247 5.60 22.03 6.75
N ILE A 248 6.33 23.05 7.21
CA ILE A 248 7.07 23.00 8.47
C ILE A 248 6.08 23.45 9.54
N LEU A 249 5.64 22.50 10.36
CA LEU A 249 4.71 22.71 11.47
C LEU A 249 5.45 23.10 12.75
#